data_AF-A0A386WMN3-F1
#
_entry.id   AF-A0A386WMN3-F1
#
_cell.length_a   1.000
_cell.length_b   1.000
_cell.length_c   1.000
_cell.angle_alpha   90.00
_cell.angle_beta   90.00
_cell.angle_gamma   90.00
#
_symmetry.space_group_name_H-M   'P 1'
#
loop_
_entity.id
_entity.type
_entity.pdbx_description
1 polymer ?
#
loop_
_entity_poly.entity_id
_entity_poly.type
_entity_poly.pdbx_seq_one_letter_code
_entity_poly.pdbx_strand_id
1 'polypeptide(L)'
;MTQHAPVHPFTGLTAIGFRRNGDPIWPVRGGSGEGEGGTGGTGGGNEGGQGQEGEGGEQKPEIDWKAKAREWERKSKANADAAKRLAEIEEANKTEAEKVAERLAKAEQTAREAEAKTLRREVALEHHLSGDDAALLDAITDEAAMRRLAERLAKGADDRRRRNNHVPREGSNQHSGKPSTDMREFARNLFGRAD
;
A
#
# COMPACT_ATOMS: atom_id res chain seq x y z
N MET A 1 22.56 14.35 32.17
CA MET A 1 22.39 13.47 33.35
C MET A 1 20.92 13.08 33.41
N THR A 2 20.59 11.87 32.96
CA THR A 2 19.21 11.37 32.90
C THR A 2 18.76 11.03 34.31
N GLN A 3 18.03 11.93 34.98
CA GLN A 3 17.51 11.64 36.31
C GLN A 3 16.42 10.55 36.19
N HIS A 4 16.68 9.38 36.75
CA HIS A 4 15.77 8.26 36.72
C HIS A 4 14.63 8.52 37.71
N ALA A 5 13.41 8.69 37.21
CA ALA A 5 12.25 8.90 38.06
C ALA A 5 11.87 7.59 38.79
N PRO A 6 11.37 7.66 40.04
CA PRO A 6 11.00 6.49 40.81
C PRO A 6 9.87 5.71 40.12
N VAL A 7 9.92 4.40 40.25
CA VAL A 7 8.91 3.47 39.75
C VAL A 7 7.94 3.14 40.88
N HIS A 8 6.64 3.20 40.60
CA HIS A 8 5.61 2.94 41.62
C HIS A 8 5.69 1.47 42.07
N PRO A 9 5.71 1.17 43.38
CA PRO A 9 5.90 -0.20 43.89
C PRO A 9 4.77 -1.17 43.49
N PHE A 10 3.55 -0.65 43.33
CA PHE A 10 2.38 -1.48 42.98
C PHE A 10 2.04 -1.52 41.48
N THR A 11 2.36 -0.48 40.70
CA THR A 11 1.91 -0.37 39.30
C THR A 11 3.04 -0.50 38.30
N GLY A 12 4.32 -0.48 38.74
CA GLY A 12 5.48 -0.57 37.86
C GLY A 12 5.64 0.62 36.91
N LEU A 13 4.84 1.68 37.07
CA LEU A 13 4.86 2.87 36.22
C LEU A 13 5.90 3.87 36.72
N THR A 14 6.64 4.47 35.80
CA THR A 14 7.60 5.55 36.09
C THR A 14 6.85 6.85 36.38
N ALA A 15 7.24 7.57 37.43
CA ALA A 15 6.64 8.87 37.75
C ALA A 15 6.87 9.88 36.60
N ILE A 16 5.83 10.68 36.31
CA ILE A 16 5.87 11.73 35.28
C ILE A 16 6.65 12.95 35.77
N GLY A 17 6.68 13.16 37.09
CA GLY A 17 7.39 14.26 37.72
C GLY A 17 7.15 14.26 39.23
N PHE A 18 7.48 15.38 39.89
CA PHE A 18 7.28 15.56 41.34
C PHE A 18 6.40 16.78 41.61
N ARG A 19 5.55 16.70 42.63
CA ARG A 19 4.81 17.86 43.16
C ARG A 19 5.77 18.80 43.90
N ARG A 20 5.35 20.04 44.17
CA ARG A 20 6.13 21.00 45.00
C ARG A 20 6.46 20.49 46.40
N ASN A 21 5.71 19.50 46.88
CA ASN A 21 5.90 18.87 48.18
C ASN A 21 6.89 17.68 48.12
N GLY A 22 7.48 17.38 46.96
CA GLY A 22 8.42 16.28 46.76
C GLY A 22 7.78 14.93 46.41
N ASP A 23 6.44 14.82 46.44
CA ASP A 23 5.75 13.56 46.12
C ASP A 23 5.74 13.25 44.62
N PRO A 24 5.98 11.99 44.19
CA PRO A 24 5.92 11.62 42.78
C PRO A 24 4.50 11.73 42.20
N ILE A 25 4.39 12.22 40.97
CA ILE A 25 3.15 12.29 40.20
C ILE A 25 3.06 11.04 39.32
N TRP A 26 2.08 10.19 39.62
CA TRP A 26 1.84 8.95 38.90
C TRP A 26 0.86 9.13 37.73
N PRO A 27 1.06 8.41 36.61
CA PRO A 27 0.07 8.34 35.54
C PRO A 27 -1.24 7.72 36.04
N VAL A 28 -2.36 8.43 35.85
CA VAL A 28 -3.70 7.92 36.17
C VAL A 28 -4.12 6.93 35.09
N ARG A 29 -4.27 5.66 35.46
CA ARG A 29 -4.77 4.60 34.58
C ARG A 29 -6.27 4.44 34.83
N GLY A 30 -7.11 4.67 33.81
CA GLY A 30 -8.51 4.18 33.82
C GLY A 30 -9.64 5.22 33.70
N GLY A 31 -9.61 6.11 32.71
CA GLY A 31 -10.79 6.88 32.29
C GLY A 31 -11.50 6.25 31.09
N SER A 32 -11.80 4.94 31.11
CA SER A 32 -12.64 4.23 30.14
C SER A 32 -12.99 2.83 30.67
N GLY A 33 -14.27 2.59 30.99
CA GLY A 33 -14.81 1.26 31.32
C GLY A 33 -15.71 1.25 32.57
N GLU A 34 -16.93 0.74 32.42
CA GLU A 34 -18.00 0.63 33.42
C GLU A 34 -17.64 -0.25 34.64
N GLY A 35 -18.25 0.02 35.82
CA GLY A 35 -18.38 -0.97 36.91
C GLY A 35 -18.01 -0.51 38.34
N GLU A 36 -19.04 -0.31 39.17
CA GLU A 36 -19.18 -0.55 40.62
C GLU A 36 -18.05 -0.30 41.65
N GLY A 37 -18.40 0.53 42.65
CA GLY A 37 -18.31 0.14 44.07
C GLY A 37 -16.97 0.32 44.79
N GLY A 38 -16.84 1.43 45.54
CA GLY A 38 -15.75 1.61 46.50
C GLY A 38 -16.04 2.71 47.51
N THR A 39 -16.63 2.32 48.64
CA THR A 39 -17.03 3.17 49.78
C THR A 39 -15.85 3.56 50.67
N GLY A 40 -15.93 4.77 51.27
CA GLY A 40 -15.19 5.20 52.48
C GLY A 40 -14.17 6.30 52.20
N GLY A 41 -14.05 7.38 52.97
CA GLY A 41 -14.71 7.80 54.19
C GLY A 41 -13.97 9.03 54.75
N THR A 42 -14.74 9.97 55.30
CA THR A 42 -14.42 10.86 56.43
C THR A 42 -13.23 11.82 56.36
N GLY A 43 -13.56 13.12 56.54
CA GLY A 43 -12.86 13.96 57.50
C GLY A 43 -12.49 15.37 57.04
N GLY A 44 -12.99 16.38 57.76
CA GLY A 44 -12.41 17.73 57.77
C GLY A 44 -13.45 18.84 57.81
N GLY A 45 -13.96 19.16 59.00
CA GLY A 45 -14.78 20.35 59.22
C GLY A 45 -13.95 21.64 59.16
N ASN A 46 -14.63 22.79 59.01
CA ASN A 46 -14.36 23.91 59.89
C ASN A 46 -15.50 24.93 59.96
N GLU A 47 -15.86 25.24 61.21
CA GLU A 47 -16.33 26.48 61.83
C GLU A 47 -17.26 27.46 61.10
N GLY A 48 -18.36 27.77 61.80
CA GLY A 48 -19.28 28.83 61.47
C GLY A 48 -18.68 30.23 61.65
N GLY A 49 -19.08 31.13 60.75
CA GLY A 49 -19.07 32.57 60.96
C GLY A 49 -20.49 33.07 60.78
N GLN A 50 -21.11 33.53 61.86
CA GLN A 50 -22.34 34.31 61.82
C GLN A 50 -22.04 35.75 61.40
N GLY A 51 -22.96 36.34 60.64
CA GLY A 51 -23.12 37.79 60.52
C GLY A 51 -23.13 38.31 59.09
N GLN A 52 -24.32 38.51 58.53
CA GLN A 52 -24.83 39.85 58.22
C GLN A 52 -26.28 39.77 57.72
N GLU A 53 -27.21 40.34 58.50
CA GLU A 53 -28.52 40.75 58.00
C GLU A 53 -28.31 41.91 57.02
N GLY A 54 -28.84 41.74 55.82
CA GLY A 54 -29.02 42.77 54.82
C GLY A 54 -30.33 42.50 54.09
N GLU A 55 -31.37 43.24 54.44
CA GLU A 55 -32.62 43.30 53.68
C GLU A 55 -32.33 43.75 52.24
N GLY A 56 -32.54 42.84 51.30
CA GLY A 56 -32.56 43.09 49.87
C GLY A 56 -33.27 41.91 49.23
N GLY A 57 -34.55 42.08 48.90
CA GLY A 57 -35.47 41.00 48.51
C GLY A 57 -34.92 40.09 47.41
N GLU A 58 -34.40 38.95 47.84
CA GLU A 58 -33.86 37.91 46.98
C GLU A 58 -34.98 36.94 46.62
N GLN A 59 -35.70 37.24 45.53
CA GLN A 59 -36.53 36.23 44.87
C GLN A 59 -35.57 35.24 44.20
N LYS A 60 -35.09 34.24 44.95
CA LYS A 60 -34.45 33.07 44.35
C LYS A 60 -35.48 32.50 43.37
N PRO A 61 -35.21 32.45 42.05
CA PRO A 61 -36.16 31.86 41.13
C PRO A 61 -36.33 30.40 41.56
N GLU A 62 -37.52 30.05 42.03
CA GLU A 62 -37.86 28.67 42.34
C GLU A 62 -37.62 27.85 41.07
N ILE A 63 -36.57 27.05 41.09
CA ILE A 63 -36.18 26.23 39.94
C ILE A 63 -37.30 25.21 39.75
N ASP A 64 -38.12 25.40 38.71
CA ASP A 64 -39.09 24.40 38.31
C ASP A 64 -38.35 23.16 37.77
N TRP A 65 -38.09 22.23 38.67
CA TRP A 65 -37.41 20.96 38.38
C TRP A 65 -38.15 20.14 37.31
N LYS A 66 -39.47 20.31 37.16
CA LYS A 66 -40.27 19.63 36.13
C LYS A 66 -40.02 20.27 34.76
N ALA A 67 -39.92 21.59 34.69
CA ALA A 67 -39.51 22.28 33.47
C ALA A 67 -38.08 21.88 33.06
N LYS A 68 -37.14 21.86 34.02
CA LYS A 68 -35.77 21.40 33.75
C LYS A 68 -35.71 19.93 33.34
N ALA A 69 -36.48 19.04 33.96
CA ALA A 69 -36.54 17.64 33.55
C ALA A 69 -36.99 17.50 32.08
N ARG A 70 -38.01 18.25 31.65
CA ARG A 70 -38.47 18.27 30.25
C ARG A 70 -37.44 18.87 29.29
N GLU A 71 -36.65 19.85 29.72
CA GLU A 71 -35.54 20.38 28.92
C GLU A 71 -34.42 19.36 28.76
N TRP A 72 -34.07 18.66 29.83
CA TRP A 72 -33.03 17.62 29.80
C TRP A 72 -33.47 16.43 28.97
N GLU A 73 -34.75 16.05 29.04
CA GLU A 73 -35.32 15.03 28.17
C GLU A 73 -35.26 15.46 26.69
N ARG A 74 -35.61 16.71 26.39
CA ARG A 74 -35.51 17.27 25.03
C ARG A 74 -34.06 17.32 24.53
N LYS A 75 -33.12 17.77 25.37
CA LYS A 75 -31.69 17.81 25.06
C LYS A 75 -31.11 16.41 24.87
N SER A 76 -31.52 15.45 25.70
CA SER A 76 -31.10 14.05 25.59
C SER A 76 -31.56 13.44 24.26
N LYS A 77 -32.83 13.63 23.88
CA LYS A 77 -33.34 13.18 22.57
C LYS A 77 -32.60 13.86 21.41
N ALA A 78 -32.41 15.17 21.48
CA ALA A 78 -31.68 15.90 20.44
C ALA A 78 -30.21 15.45 20.31
N ASN A 79 -29.54 15.16 21.43
CA ASN A 79 -28.17 14.64 21.44
C ASN A 79 -28.11 13.20 20.91
N ALA A 80 -29.08 12.35 21.27
CA ALA A 80 -29.19 11.01 20.73
C ALA A 80 -29.41 11.02 19.20
N ASP A 81 -30.24 11.92 18.68
CA ASP A 81 -30.46 12.07 17.25
C ASP A 81 -29.23 12.66 16.53
N ALA A 82 -28.50 13.57 17.16
CA ALA A 82 -27.23 14.08 16.64
C ALA A 82 -26.16 12.99 16.59
N ALA A 83 -26.05 12.15 17.63
CA ALA A 83 -25.13 11.03 17.68
C ALA A 83 -25.44 9.99 16.58
N LYS A 84 -26.72 9.70 16.31
CA LYS A 84 -27.11 8.83 15.19
C LYS A 84 -26.68 9.39 13.84
N ARG A 85 -26.93 10.69 13.59
CA ARG A 85 -26.51 11.35 12.34
C ARG A 85 -25.00 11.36 12.17
N LEU A 86 -24.25 11.57 13.26
CA LEU A 86 -22.79 11.49 13.23
C LEU A 86 -22.33 10.08 12.89
N ALA A 87 -22.91 9.05 13.51
CA ALA A 87 -22.59 7.66 13.21
C ALA A 87 -22.89 7.29 11.74
N GLU A 88 -24.03 7.74 11.21
CA GLU A 88 -24.40 7.54 9.80
C GLU A 88 -23.41 8.22 8.83
N ILE A 89 -22.98 9.45 9.12
CA ILE A 89 -22.00 10.18 8.33
C ILE A 89 -20.62 9.53 8.42
N GLU A 90 -20.20 9.07 9.60
CA GLU A 90 -18.94 8.35 9.77
C GLU A 90 -18.94 7.02 9.02
N GLU A 91 -20.04 6.26 9.07
CA GLU A 91 -20.19 5.01 8.32
C GLU A 91 -20.16 5.27 6.81
N ALA A 92 -20.90 6.28 6.33
CA ALA A 92 -20.86 6.68 4.94
C ALA A 92 -19.44 7.10 4.51
N ASN A 93 -18.75 7.93 5.29
CA ASN A 93 -17.38 8.36 5.01
C ASN A 93 -16.38 7.20 5.04
N LYS A 94 -16.52 6.23 5.95
CA LYS A 94 -15.69 5.02 5.94
C LYS A 94 -15.89 4.24 4.64
N THR A 95 -17.14 4.05 4.21
CA THR A 95 -17.43 3.33 2.95
C THR A 95 -16.93 4.08 1.72
N GLU A 96 -16.97 5.42 1.73
CA GLU A 96 -16.41 6.25 0.67
C GLU A 96 -14.88 6.22 0.68
N ALA A 97 -14.26 6.28 1.86
CA ALA A 97 -12.81 6.16 2.03
C ALA A 97 -12.29 4.81 1.54
N GLU A 98 -13.00 3.71 1.84
CA GLU A 98 -12.69 2.37 1.31
C GLU A 98 -12.77 2.32 -0.21
N LYS A 99 -13.85 2.86 -0.81
CA LYS A 99 -14.00 2.95 -2.27
C LYS A 99 -12.88 3.80 -2.90
N VAL A 100 -12.49 4.90 -2.26
CA VAL A 100 -11.40 5.76 -2.73
C VAL A 100 -10.06 5.04 -2.59
N ALA A 101 -9.81 4.36 -1.48
CA ALA A 101 -8.61 3.56 -1.26
C ALA A 101 -8.49 2.41 -2.28
N GLU A 102 -9.59 1.71 -2.59
CA GLU A 102 -9.60 0.70 -3.63
C GLU A 102 -9.31 1.28 -5.02
N ARG A 103 -9.87 2.45 -5.34
CA ARG A 103 -9.60 3.14 -6.62
C ARG A 103 -8.15 3.58 -6.71
N LEU A 104 -7.59 4.12 -5.64
CA LEU A 104 -6.18 4.49 -5.55
C LEU A 104 -5.29 3.25 -5.68
N ALA A 105 -5.57 2.17 -4.96
CA ALA A 105 -4.81 0.92 -5.07
C ALA A 105 -4.85 0.34 -6.48
N LYS A 106 -6.02 0.34 -7.14
CA LYS A 106 -6.16 -0.07 -8.55
C LYS A 106 -5.37 0.85 -9.49
N ALA A 107 -5.45 2.17 -9.29
CA ALA A 107 -4.71 3.14 -10.10
C ALA A 107 -3.18 3.02 -9.90
N GLU A 108 -2.72 2.77 -8.68
CA GLU A 108 -1.32 2.52 -8.39
C GLU A 108 -0.85 1.20 -9.00
N GLN A 109 -1.66 0.14 -8.95
CA GLN A 109 -1.33 -1.13 -9.60
C GLN A 109 -1.18 -0.94 -11.11
N THR A 110 -2.13 -0.26 -11.77
CA THR A 110 -2.05 -0.03 -13.22
C THR A 110 -0.88 0.87 -13.59
N ALA A 111 -0.57 1.89 -12.76
CA ALA A 111 0.61 2.73 -12.95
C ALA A 111 1.92 1.92 -12.84
N ARG A 112 2.08 1.13 -11.77
CA ARG A 112 3.24 0.26 -11.57
C ARG A 112 3.40 -0.77 -12.70
N GLU A 113 2.30 -1.35 -13.17
CA GLU A 113 2.32 -2.26 -14.33
C GLU A 113 2.73 -1.55 -15.62
N ALA A 114 2.27 -0.33 -15.85
CA ALA A 114 2.64 0.46 -17.02
C ALA A 114 4.12 0.85 -16.99
N GLU A 115 4.62 1.30 -15.84
CA GLU A 115 6.05 1.59 -15.61
C GLU A 115 6.91 0.34 -15.83
N ALA A 116 6.52 -0.80 -15.27
CA ALA A 116 7.23 -2.06 -15.48
C ALA A 116 7.25 -2.50 -16.95
N LYS A 117 6.16 -2.30 -17.69
CA LYS A 117 6.11 -2.57 -19.14
C LYS A 117 7.04 -1.64 -19.92
N THR A 118 7.11 -0.36 -19.55
CA THR A 118 8.03 0.61 -20.18
C THR A 118 9.47 0.21 -19.92
N LEU A 119 9.84 -0.10 -18.68
CA LEU A 119 11.18 -0.58 -18.32
C LEU A 119 11.57 -1.83 -19.13
N ARG A 120 10.68 -2.82 -19.24
CA ARG A 120 10.93 -4.03 -20.05
C ARG A 120 11.19 -3.70 -21.52
N ARG A 121 10.42 -2.77 -22.08
CA ARG A 121 10.59 -2.32 -23.47
C ARG A 121 11.91 -1.57 -23.66
N GLU A 122 12.29 -0.71 -22.73
CA GLU A 122 13.57 0.00 -22.76
C GLU A 122 14.75 -0.99 -22.75
N VAL A 123 14.73 -1.96 -21.83
CA VAL A 123 15.76 -3.02 -21.76
C VAL A 123 15.78 -3.86 -23.04
N ALA A 124 14.61 -4.21 -23.58
CA ALA A 124 14.54 -4.97 -24.84
C ALA A 124 15.11 -4.19 -26.03
N LEU A 125 14.87 -2.87 -26.09
CA LEU A 125 15.42 -1.99 -27.12
C LEU A 125 16.93 -1.82 -26.99
N GLU A 126 17.43 -1.63 -25.76
CA GLU A 126 18.87 -1.50 -25.45
C GLU A 126 19.66 -2.74 -25.90
N HIS A 127 19.07 -3.92 -25.73
CA HIS A 127 19.70 -5.20 -26.10
C HIS A 127 19.28 -5.72 -27.48
N HIS A 128 18.53 -4.94 -28.26
CA HIS A 128 18.05 -5.31 -29.61
C HIS A 128 17.37 -6.69 -29.67
N LEU A 129 16.55 -7.00 -28.65
CA LEU A 129 15.85 -8.26 -28.55
C LEU A 129 14.74 -8.36 -29.60
N SER A 130 14.51 -9.59 -30.08
CA SER A 130 13.32 -9.91 -30.89
C SER A 130 12.06 -9.84 -30.03
N GLY A 131 10.88 -9.72 -30.65
CA GLY A 131 9.61 -9.71 -29.90
C GLY A 131 9.41 -10.94 -29.02
N ASP A 132 9.81 -12.11 -29.51
CA ASP A 132 9.71 -13.39 -28.77
C ASP A 132 10.67 -13.42 -27.58
N ASP A 133 11.90 -12.90 -27.74
CA ASP A 133 12.89 -12.82 -26.67
C ASP A 133 12.50 -11.76 -25.62
N ALA A 134 11.89 -10.65 -26.04
CA ALA A 134 11.39 -9.59 -25.15
C ALA A 134 10.23 -10.08 -24.27
N ALA A 135 9.37 -10.97 -24.78
CA ALA A 135 8.29 -11.58 -24.01
C ALA A 135 8.80 -12.40 -22.81
N LEU A 136 10.04 -12.91 -22.86
CA LEU A 136 10.65 -13.62 -21.73
C LEU A 136 10.97 -12.69 -20.55
N LEU A 137 11.08 -11.38 -20.78
CA LEU A 137 11.30 -10.38 -19.73
C LEU A 137 10.03 -10.11 -18.90
N ASP A 138 8.85 -10.48 -19.39
CA ASP A 138 7.58 -10.29 -18.68
C ASP A 138 7.47 -11.14 -17.41
N ALA A 139 8.15 -12.27 -17.38
CA ALA A 139 8.20 -13.16 -16.22
C ALA A 139 9.09 -12.64 -15.07
N ILE A 140 9.88 -11.58 -15.31
CA ILE A 140 10.84 -11.06 -14.35
C ILE A 140 10.38 -9.70 -13.82
N THR A 141 10.48 -9.55 -12.51
CA THR A 141 10.19 -8.31 -11.78
C THR A 141 11.46 -7.58 -11.34
N ASP A 142 12.54 -8.30 -11.06
CA ASP A 142 13.84 -7.72 -10.68
C ASP A 142 14.59 -7.18 -11.90
N GLU A 143 14.95 -5.90 -11.86
CA GLU A 143 15.61 -5.21 -12.97
C GLU A 143 17.01 -5.78 -13.26
N ALA A 144 17.78 -6.13 -12.22
CA ALA A 144 19.12 -6.67 -12.40
C ALA A 144 19.08 -8.05 -13.09
N ALA A 145 18.15 -8.92 -12.68
CA ALA A 145 17.89 -10.19 -13.35
C ALA A 145 17.39 -9.99 -14.80
N MET A 146 16.54 -9.00 -15.04
CA MET A 146 16.01 -8.68 -16.37
C MET A 146 17.13 -8.28 -17.33
N ARG A 147 18.02 -7.36 -16.92
CA ARG A 147 19.18 -6.93 -17.72
C ARG A 147 20.15 -8.08 -18.00
N ARG A 148 20.43 -8.93 -17.01
CA ARG A 148 21.28 -10.12 -17.19
C ARG A 148 20.67 -11.12 -18.17
N LEU A 149 19.36 -11.34 -18.10
CA LEU A 149 18.66 -12.19 -19.05
C LEU A 149 18.71 -11.59 -20.45
N ALA A 150 18.43 -10.30 -20.58
CA ALA A 150 18.47 -9.59 -21.85
C ALA A 150 19.86 -9.66 -22.51
N GLU A 151 20.94 -9.46 -21.75
CA GLU A 151 22.30 -9.61 -22.24
C GLU A 151 22.58 -11.04 -22.74
N ARG A 152 22.13 -12.06 -22.00
CA ARG A 152 22.28 -13.46 -22.41
C ARG A 152 21.51 -13.78 -23.69
N LEU A 153 20.29 -13.26 -23.81
CA LEU A 153 19.44 -13.44 -24.99
C LEU A 153 20.05 -12.75 -26.21
N ALA A 154 20.57 -11.53 -26.06
CA ALA A 154 21.27 -10.81 -27.13
C ALA A 154 22.49 -11.60 -27.63
N LYS A 155 23.36 -12.07 -26.72
CA LYS A 155 24.51 -12.92 -27.08
C LYS A 155 24.09 -14.20 -27.80
N GLY A 156 23.06 -14.88 -27.29
CA GLY A 156 22.53 -16.09 -27.93
C GLY A 156 21.91 -15.83 -29.30
N ALA A 157 21.26 -14.68 -29.50
CA ALA A 157 20.74 -14.26 -30.80
C ALA A 157 21.86 -14.00 -31.80
N ASP A 158 22.91 -13.29 -31.40
CA ASP A 158 24.08 -13.04 -32.25
C ASP A 158 24.83 -14.32 -32.60
N ASP A 159 25.00 -15.23 -31.64
CA ASP A 159 25.63 -16.52 -31.90
C ASP A 159 24.79 -17.40 -32.84
N ARG A 160 23.45 -17.33 -32.78
CA ARG A 160 22.57 -18.01 -33.74
C ARG A 160 22.71 -17.42 -35.14
N ARG A 161 22.75 -16.09 -35.26
CA ARG A 161 22.99 -15.37 -36.53
C ARG A 161 24.36 -15.68 -37.13
N ARG A 162 25.38 -15.93 -36.30
CA ARG A 162 26.71 -16.35 -36.77
C ARG A 162 26.73 -17.82 -37.18
N ARG A 163 26.05 -18.68 -36.41
CA ARG A 163 25.95 -20.13 -36.66
C ARG A 163 24.78 -20.48 -37.59
N ASN A 164 24.54 -19.69 -38.62
CA ASN A 164 23.49 -19.95 -39.59
C ASN A 164 23.58 -21.40 -40.09
N ASN A 165 22.43 -22.08 -40.15
CA ASN A 165 22.36 -23.45 -40.62
C ASN A 165 22.69 -23.49 -42.12
N HIS A 166 23.93 -23.82 -42.45
CA HIS A 166 24.40 -23.97 -43.82
C HIS A 166 24.87 -25.40 -44.00
N VAL A 167 24.35 -26.10 -45.02
CA VAL A 167 24.84 -27.42 -45.41
C VAL A 167 26.08 -27.24 -46.29
N PRO A 168 27.28 -27.66 -45.86
CA PRO A 168 28.47 -27.51 -46.68
C PRO A 168 28.28 -28.21 -48.02
N ARG A 169 28.43 -27.46 -49.14
CA ARG A 169 28.22 -27.86 -50.55
C ARG A 169 26.79 -27.81 -51.12
N GLU A 170 25.81 -27.24 -50.43
CA GLU A 170 24.55 -26.87 -51.12
C GLU A 170 24.82 -25.92 -52.30
N GLY A 171 24.19 -26.19 -53.45
CA GLY A 171 24.41 -25.44 -54.69
C GLY A 171 25.72 -25.72 -55.43
N SER A 172 26.63 -26.52 -54.87
CA SER A 172 27.87 -26.95 -55.54
C SER A 172 27.66 -28.25 -56.31
N ASN A 173 26.82 -28.23 -57.35
CA ASN A 173 26.97 -29.23 -58.41
C ASN A 173 28.28 -28.91 -59.14
N GLN A 174 29.23 -29.84 -59.13
CA GLN A 174 30.38 -29.72 -60.01
C GLN A 174 29.83 -29.71 -61.43
N HIS A 175 29.91 -28.56 -62.10
CA HIS A 175 29.62 -28.45 -63.52
C HIS A 175 30.80 -29.14 -64.23
N SER A 176 30.82 -30.47 -64.17
CA SER A 176 31.90 -31.28 -64.69
C SER A 176 31.81 -31.24 -66.21
N GLY A 177 32.55 -30.29 -66.78
CA GLY A 177 32.98 -30.30 -68.16
C GLY A 177 31.92 -29.90 -69.17
N LYS A 178 32.37 -29.17 -70.19
CA LYS A 178 31.67 -29.10 -71.48
C LYS A 178 31.26 -30.53 -71.87
N PRO A 179 30.05 -30.78 -72.41
CA PRO A 179 29.62 -32.13 -72.75
C PRO A 179 30.70 -32.79 -73.61
N SER A 180 31.10 -34.01 -73.23
CA SER A 180 32.09 -34.78 -73.97
C SER A 180 31.66 -34.87 -75.44
N THR A 181 32.63 -34.93 -76.35
CA THR A 181 32.36 -35.02 -77.79
C THR A 181 31.35 -36.13 -78.09
N ASP A 182 31.48 -37.28 -77.42
CA ASP A 182 30.57 -38.42 -77.50
C ASP A 182 29.12 -38.07 -77.13
N MET A 183 28.91 -37.26 -76.10
CA MET A 183 27.56 -36.88 -75.67
C MET A 183 26.92 -35.86 -76.62
N ARG A 184 27.73 -35.06 -77.31
CA ARG A 184 27.24 -34.17 -78.39
C ARG A 184 26.94 -34.93 -79.67
N GLU A 185 27.76 -35.93 -80.00
CA GLU A 185 27.51 -36.80 -81.15
C GLU A 185 26.28 -37.67 -80.96
N PHE A 186 26.09 -38.24 -79.76
CA PHE A 186 24.87 -38.95 -79.41
C PHE A 186 23.62 -38.06 -79.53
N ALA A 187 23.65 -36.84 -78.98
CA ALA A 187 22.54 -35.91 -79.10
C ALA A 187 22.26 -35.48 -80.55
N ARG A 188 23.29 -35.29 -81.37
CA ARG A 188 23.13 -35.02 -82.81
C ARG A 188 22.54 -36.21 -83.56
N ASN A 189 22.89 -37.44 -83.20
CA ASN A 189 22.35 -38.64 -83.85
C ASN A 189 20.90 -38.93 -83.42
N LEU A 190 20.54 -38.58 -82.19
CA LEU A 190 19.20 -38.77 -81.64
C LEU A 190 18.21 -37.69 -82.10
N PHE A 191 18.64 -36.43 -82.17
CA PHE A 191 17.78 -35.28 -82.49
C PHE A 191 18.01 -34.68 -83.89
N GLY A 192 19.09 -35.07 -84.58
CA GLY A 192 19.41 -34.62 -85.93
C GLY A 192 18.94 -35.55 -87.04
N ARG A 193 18.31 -36.69 -86.70
CA ARG A 193 17.66 -37.59 -87.68
C ARG A 193 16.18 -37.24 -87.79
N ALA A 194 15.91 -36.10 -88.42
CA ALA A 194 14.61 -35.73 -88.94
C ALA A 194 14.81 -35.35 -90.40
N ASP A 195 14.97 -36.38 -91.24
CA ASP A 195 14.53 -36.54 -92.62
C ASP A 195 15.12 -37.84 -93.19
#